data_AF-F2TNG0-F1
#
_entry.id   AF-F2TNG0-F1
#
_cell.length_a   1.000
_cell.length_b   1.000
_cell.length_c   1.000
_cell.angle_alpha   90.00
_cell.angle_beta   90.00
_cell.angle_gamma   90.00
#
_symmetry.space_group_name_H-M   'P 1'
#
loop_
_entity.id
_entity.type
_entity.pdbx_description
1 polymer ?
#
loop_
_entity_poly.entity_id
_entity_poly.type
_entity_poly.pdbx_seq_one_letter_code
_entity_poly.pdbx_strand_id
1 'polypeptide(L)'
;MDGGQKYIPREKLQALTTQITYQGVCGIPSAPFYKGDTYAFKFTVDCPLALCNLPTGKAVDHGAENQFLQSVMAVYNEEIFSARRWICQVCGKPAKVLYHGMVPFLCSELGPSSDFQPSVWDSVVPICTTAGECDFQAEEVAKQSFRDVLPKAITCSQYGCESCGIVKNVKRCAGCKRIW
;
A
#
# COMPACT_ATOMS: atom_id res chain seq x y z
N MET A 1 -16.43 -31.36 -47.94
CA MET A 1 -15.27 -30.84 -47.17
C MET A 1 -15.80 -29.67 -46.38
N ASP A 2 -16.09 -29.88 -45.10
CA ASP A 2 -16.69 -28.86 -44.24
C ASP A 2 -15.84 -28.77 -42.97
N GLY A 3 -15.02 -27.72 -42.91
CA GLY A 3 -14.03 -27.49 -41.86
C GLY A 3 -14.66 -26.72 -40.71
N GLY A 4 -15.26 -27.45 -39.77
CA GLY A 4 -15.82 -26.90 -38.54
C GLY A 4 -14.74 -26.24 -37.68
N GLN A 5 -14.71 -24.91 -37.71
CA GLN A 5 -13.88 -24.08 -36.85
C GLN A 5 -14.43 -24.17 -35.42
N LYS A 6 -13.76 -24.94 -34.56
CA LYS A 6 -14.09 -25.04 -33.14
C LYS A 6 -13.84 -23.68 -32.47
N TYR A 7 -14.92 -22.95 -32.22
CA TYR A 7 -14.92 -21.80 -31.33
C TYR A 7 -14.63 -22.31 -29.91
N ILE A 8 -13.43 -22.05 -29.40
CA ILE A 8 -13.11 -22.27 -27.99
C ILE A 8 -13.66 -21.06 -27.24
N PRO A 9 -14.66 -21.22 -26.35
CA PRO A 9 -15.12 -20.12 -25.53
C PRO A 9 -13.95 -19.60 -24.71
N ARG A 10 -13.70 -18.29 -24.78
CA ARG A 10 -12.77 -17.58 -23.92
C ARG A 10 -13.40 -17.57 -22.52
N GLU A 11 -13.31 -18.70 -21.82
CA GLU A 11 -13.57 -18.75 -20.38
C GLU A 11 -12.71 -17.64 -19.79
N LYS A 12 -13.38 -16.62 -19.22
CA LYS A 12 -12.74 -15.75 -18.25
C LYS A 12 -12.28 -16.69 -17.15
N LEU A 13 -11.03 -17.14 -17.22
CA LEU A 13 -10.34 -17.71 -16.09
C LEU A 13 -10.56 -16.68 -14.98
N GLN A 14 -11.43 -16.98 -14.02
CA GLN A 14 -11.58 -16.13 -12.85
C GLN A 14 -10.17 -16.02 -12.29
N ALA A 15 -9.59 -14.83 -12.40
CA ALA A 15 -8.24 -14.61 -11.91
C ALA A 15 -8.27 -15.02 -10.44
N LEU A 16 -7.45 -16.00 -10.07
CA LEU A 16 -7.38 -16.46 -8.69
C LEU A 16 -7.00 -15.25 -7.83
N THR A 17 -7.83 -14.95 -6.83
CA THR A 17 -7.60 -13.87 -5.87
C THR A 17 -7.33 -14.44 -4.48
N THR A 18 -6.73 -13.60 -3.65
CA THR A 18 -6.60 -13.82 -2.21
C THR A 18 -7.05 -12.55 -1.49
N GLN A 19 -7.60 -12.69 -0.28
CA GLN A 19 -7.96 -11.54 0.52
C GLN A 19 -6.74 -10.96 1.22
N ILE A 20 -6.61 -9.64 1.19
CA ILE A 20 -5.57 -8.88 1.87
C ILE A 20 -6.19 -7.74 2.68
N THR A 21 -5.40 -7.14 3.57
CA THR A 21 -5.83 -5.95 4.30
C THR A 21 -5.43 -4.67 3.54
N TYR A 22 -6.39 -3.81 3.24
CA TYR A 22 -6.14 -2.42 2.85
C TYR A 22 -6.44 -1.52 4.04
N GLN A 23 -5.45 -0.78 4.54
CA GLN A 23 -5.62 0.04 5.73
C GLN A 23 -4.80 1.32 5.66
N GLY A 24 -5.18 2.31 6.46
CA GLY A 24 -4.51 3.60 6.38
C GLY A 24 -5.07 4.62 7.33
N VAL A 25 -4.55 5.83 7.18
CA VAL A 25 -5.02 7.00 7.91
C VAL A 25 -5.26 8.11 6.88
N CYS A 26 -6.46 8.69 6.94
CA CYS A 26 -6.78 9.92 6.24
C CYS A 26 -6.64 11.11 7.19
N GLY A 27 -5.77 12.04 6.81
CA GLY A 27 -5.40 13.21 7.60
C GLY A 27 -4.01 13.10 8.23
N ILE A 28 -3.32 14.23 8.31
CA ILE A 28 -1.97 14.38 8.86
C ILE A 28 -2.05 14.65 10.38
N PRO A 29 -1.48 13.78 11.23
CA PRO A 29 -1.37 14.05 12.66
C PRO A 29 -0.57 15.34 12.90
N SER A 30 -1.10 16.24 13.73
CA SER A 30 -0.46 17.51 14.10
C SER A 30 -0.32 18.55 12.97
N ALA A 31 -1.13 18.47 11.90
CA ALA A 31 -1.18 19.51 10.87
C ALA A 31 -1.37 20.91 11.50
N PRO A 32 -0.67 21.95 11.00
CA PRO A 32 -0.63 23.27 11.64
C PRO A 32 -2.01 23.93 11.73
N PHE A 33 -2.91 23.58 10.82
CA PHE A 33 -4.23 24.18 10.74
C PHE A 33 -5.29 23.43 11.56
N TYR A 34 -5.18 22.11 11.75
CA TYR A 34 -6.22 21.30 12.41
C TYR A 34 -5.64 20.09 13.14
N LYS A 35 -5.34 20.25 14.43
CA LYS A 35 -4.93 19.15 15.31
C LYS A 35 -6.11 18.19 15.54
N GLY A 36 -5.94 16.91 15.23
CA GLY A 36 -6.85 15.84 15.67
C GLY A 36 -7.80 15.27 14.61
N ASP A 37 -7.80 15.79 13.38
CA ASP A 37 -8.70 15.31 12.32
C ASP A 37 -8.10 14.14 11.53
N THR A 38 -7.71 13.06 12.20
CA THR A 38 -7.32 11.80 11.54
C THR A 38 -8.50 10.82 11.51
N TYR A 39 -8.56 10.00 10.47
CA TYR A 39 -9.56 8.94 10.28
C TYR A 39 -8.81 7.68 9.88
N ALA A 40 -8.75 6.71 10.78
CA ALA A 40 -8.21 5.40 10.47
C ALA A 40 -9.27 4.57 9.75
N PHE A 41 -8.85 3.82 8.73
CA PHE A 41 -9.71 2.89 8.02
C PHE A 41 -9.03 1.55 7.82
N LYS A 42 -9.84 0.51 7.67
CA LYS A 42 -9.39 -0.85 7.40
C LYS A 42 -10.47 -1.61 6.62
N PHE A 43 -10.10 -2.15 5.48
CA PHE A 43 -10.94 -2.90 4.57
C PHE A 43 -10.29 -4.23 4.21
N THR A 44 -11.11 -5.20 3.83
CA THR A 44 -10.67 -6.45 3.22
C THR A 44 -10.87 -6.32 1.71
N VAL A 45 -9.82 -6.59 0.93
CA VAL A 45 -9.85 -6.44 -0.53
C VAL A 45 -9.33 -7.69 -1.22
N ASP A 46 -9.89 -8.01 -2.37
CA ASP A 46 -9.42 -9.11 -3.20
C ASP A 46 -8.20 -8.67 -4.04
N CYS A 47 -7.05 -9.29 -3.78
CA CYS A 47 -5.83 -9.07 -4.53
C CYS A 47 -5.58 -10.24 -5.49
N PRO A 48 -5.15 -9.99 -6.74
CA PRO A 48 -4.70 -11.06 -7.63
C PRO A 48 -3.59 -11.90 -6.98
N LEU A 49 -3.78 -13.23 -6.95
CA LEU A 49 -2.82 -14.15 -6.33
C LEU A 49 -1.43 -14.05 -6.97
N ALA A 50 -1.36 -13.68 -8.25
CA ALA A 50 -0.12 -13.46 -8.98
C ALA A 50 0.73 -12.28 -8.45
N LEU A 51 0.17 -11.40 -7.63
CA LEU A 51 0.87 -10.27 -7.00
C LEU A 51 1.28 -10.56 -5.54
N CYS A 52 0.68 -11.58 -4.91
CA CYS A 52 0.88 -11.88 -3.49
C CYS A 52 1.83 -13.06 -3.29
N ASN A 53 2.63 -13.01 -2.20
CA ASN A 53 3.46 -14.13 -1.75
C ASN A 53 4.31 -14.75 -2.86
N LEU A 54 4.94 -13.91 -3.68
CA LEU A 54 5.78 -14.39 -4.77
C LEU A 54 6.98 -15.18 -4.22
N PRO A 55 7.42 -16.24 -4.91
CA PRO A 55 8.65 -16.94 -4.59
C PRO A 55 9.86 -16.00 -4.58
N THR A 56 10.84 -16.28 -3.72
CA THR A 56 12.09 -15.54 -3.64
C THR A 56 12.77 -15.43 -5.01
N GLY A 57 13.21 -14.23 -5.38
CA GLY A 57 13.88 -13.96 -6.65
C GLY A 57 12.93 -13.76 -7.85
N LYS A 58 11.61 -13.90 -7.69
CA LYS A 58 10.66 -13.54 -8.73
C LYS A 58 10.42 -12.03 -8.74
N ALA A 59 10.53 -11.43 -9.92
CA ALA A 59 10.26 -10.01 -10.09
C ALA A 59 8.77 -9.69 -9.88
N VAL A 60 8.51 -8.54 -9.25
CA VAL A 60 7.17 -7.97 -9.12
C VAL A 60 6.76 -7.34 -10.45
N ASP A 61 5.55 -7.64 -10.92
CA ASP A 61 4.95 -6.92 -12.03
C ASP A 61 4.39 -5.58 -11.52
N HIS A 62 5.21 -4.53 -11.57
CA HIS A 62 4.81 -3.20 -11.12
C HIS A 62 3.66 -2.58 -11.92
N GLY A 63 3.44 -3.02 -13.16
CA GLY A 63 2.30 -2.57 -13.97
C GLY A 63 0.99 -3.12 -13.42
N ALA A 64 0.95 -4.42 -13.16
CA ALA A 64 -0.20 -5.09 -12.55
C ALA A 64 -0.41 -4.65 -11.10
N GLU A 65 0.65 -4.44 -10.33
CA GLU A 65 0.59 -3.89 -8.98
C GLU A 65 -0.04 -2.49 -8.97
N ASN A 66 0.41 -1.59 -9.84
CA ASN A 66 -0.16 -0.25 -9.93
C ASN A 66 -1.63 -0.29 -10.36
N GLN A 67 -2.01 -1.13 -11.34
CA GLN A 67 -3.41 -1.31 -11.73
C GLN A 67 -4.28 -1.80 -10.56
N PHE A 68 -3.77 -2.72 -9.75
CA PHE A 68 -4.44 -3.18 -8.55
C PHE A 68 -4.63 -2.04 -7.54
N LEU A 69 -3.59 -1.27 -7.23
CA LEU A 69 -3.69 -0.12 -6.30
C LEU A 69 -4.69 0.94 -6.78
N GLN A 70 -4.67 1.28 -8.07
CA GLN A 70 -5.65 2.20 -8.65
C GLN A 70 -7.09 1.66 -8.54
N SER A 71 -7.28 0.36 -8.67
CA SER A 71 -8.61 -0.28 -8.52
C SER A 71 -9.09 -0.20 -7.07
N VAL A 72 -8.20 -0.45 -6.10
CA VAL A 72 -8.51 -0.30 -4.66
C VAL A 72 -8.89 1.15 -4.36
N MET A 73 -8.10 2.12 -4.83
CA MET A 73 -8.38 3.54 -4.66
C MET A 73 -9.75 3.92 -5.24
N ALA A 74 -10.06 3.46 -6.46
CA ALA A 74 -11.33 3.78 -7.12
C ALA A 74 -12.55 3.27 -6.34
N VAL A 75 -12.43 2.12 -5.67
CA VAL A 75 -13.54 1.54 -4.88
C VAL A 75 -13.74 2.27 -3.55
N TYR A 76 -12.67 2.57 -2.82
CA TYR A 76 -12.78 3.05 -1.43
C TYR A 76 -12.64 4.58 -1.28
N ASN A 77 -12.22 5.30 -2.31
CA ASN A 77 -12.04 6.76 -2.23
C ASN A 77 -13.33 7.49 -1.82
N GLU A 78 -14.48 7.12 -2.38
CA GLU A 78 -15.76 7.76 -2.03
C GLU A 78 -16.16 7.48 -0.58
N GLU A 79 -15.96 6.26 -0.10
CA GLU A 79 -16.25 5.89 1.29
C GLU A 79 -15.38 6.68 2.27
N ILE A 80 -14.07 6.79 2.00
CA ILE A 80 -13.14 7.57 2.83
C ILE A 80 -13.49 9.07 2.76
N PHE A 81 -13.82 9.59 1.57
CA PHE A 81 -14.12 11.00 1.39
C PHE A 81 -15.46 11.40 2.00
N SER A 82 -16.47 10.54 1.96
CA SER A 82 -17.81 10.79 2.51
C SER A 82 -17.92 10.54 4.02
N ALA A 83 -16.95 9.85 4.63
CA ALA A 83 -16.93 9.57 6.06
C ALA A 83 -17.10 10.82 6.95
N ARG A 84 -16.67 11.99 6.46
CA ARG A 84 -16.88 13.29 7.10
C ARG A 84 -16.58 14.45 6.14
N ARG A 85 -16.82 15.67 6.61
CA ARG A 85 -16.37 16.89 5.91
C ARG A 85 -14.87 17.06 6.08
N TRP A 86 -14.19 17.29 4.96
CA TRP A 86 -12.75 17.43 4.91
C TRP A 86 -12.31 18.85 4.59
N ILE A 87 -11.20 19.26 5.21
CA ILE A 87 -10.51 20.51 4.93
C ILE A 87 -9.14 20.20 4.35
N CYS A 88 -8.72 20.96 3.35
CA CYS A 88 -7.40 20.88 2.75
C CYS A 88 -6.34 21.11 3.82
N GLN A 89 -5.50 20.12 4.05
CA GLN A 89 -4.51 20.18 5.13
C GLN A 89 -3.28 21.02 4.79
N VAL A 90 -3.21 21.52 3.56
CA VAL A 90 -2.17 22.46 3.10
C VAL A 90 -2.63 23.91 3.25
N CYS A 91 -3.86 24.25 2.82
CA CYS A 91 -4.29 25.66 2.71
C CYS A 91 -5.57 26.01 3.49
N GLY A 92 -6.20 25.06 4.17
CA GLY A 92 -7.37 25.30 5.03
C GLY A 92 -8.70 25.51 4.30
N LYS A 93 -8.73 25.50 2.96
CA LYS A 93 -9.98 25.54 2.16
C LYS A 93 -10.72 24.19 2.23
N PRO A 94 -12.03 24.12 1.93
CA PRO A 94 -12.71 22.84 1.81
C PRO A 94 -11.98 21.88 0.86
N ALA A 95 -11.74 20.66 1.31
CA ALA A 95 -11.15 19.64 0.46
C ALA A 95 -12.18 19.17 -0.55
N LYS A 96 -11.70 18.82 -1.75
CA LYS A 96 -12.53 18.34 -2.86
C LYS A 96 -12.10 16.97 -3.35
N VAL A 97 -10.88 16.58 -3.02
CA VAL A 97 -10.24 15.34 -3.46
C VAL A 97 -9.33 14.83 -2.35
N LEU A 98 -8.98 13.55 -2.43
CA LEU A 98 -8.02 12.90 -1.57
C LEU A 98 -6.76 12.58 -2.38
N TYR A 99 -5.60 12.96 -1.84
CA TYR A 99 -4.33 12.42 -2.30
C TYR A 99 -4.09 11.08 -1.60
N HIS A 100 -3.69 10.06 -2.36
CA HIS A 100 -3.35 8.73 -1.84
C HIS A 100 -1.87 8.44 -2.07
N GLY A 101 -1.11 8.33 -0.98
CA GLY A 101 0.20 7.71 -1.03
C GLY A 101 0.06 6.27 -0.57
N MET A 102 0.03 5.30 -1.49
CA MET A 102 -0.11 3.88 -1.14
C MET A 102 1.25 3.17 -1.15
N VAL A 103 1.45 2.27 -0.19
CA VAL A 103 2.62 1.37 -0.11
C VAL A 103 2.12 -0.08 -0.04
N PRO A 104 2.34 -0.88 -1.09
CA PRO A 104 2.01 -2.30 -1.09
C PRO A 104 3.05 -3.13 -0.32
N PHE A 105 2.58 -4.00 0.55
CA PHE A 105 3.34 -5.08 1.20
C PHE A 105 2.75 -6.41 0.77
N LEU A 106 2.89 -6.76 -0.51
CA LEU A 106 2.24 -7.94 -1.09
C LEU A 106 3.11 -9.20 -1.03
N CYS A 107 4.43 -9.03 -0.92
CA CYS A 107 5.40 -10.11 -0.87
C CYS A 107 6.39 -9.91 0.28
N SER A 108 6.81 -11.02 0.89
CA SER A 108 7.91 -11.04 1.85
C SER A 108 9.25 -11.12 1.12
N GLU A 109 10.23 -10.32 1.55
CA GLU A 109 11.60 -10.35 1.00
C GLU A 109 12.29 -11.70 1.20
N LEU A 110 11.87 -12.46 2.22
CA LEU A 110 12.38 -13.81 2.52
C LEU A 110 11.63 -14.91 1.76
N GLY A 111 10.68 -14.55 0.89
CA GLY A 111 9.80 -15.47 0.19
C GLY A 111 8.50 -15.78 0.96
N PRO A 112 7.70 -16.73 0.45
CA PRO A 112 6.40 -17.06 1.02
C PRO A 112 6.53 -17.60 2.44
N SER A 113 5.78 -17.02 3.39
CA SER A 113 5.71 -17.47 4.77
C SER A 113 4.25 -17.48 5.22
N SER A 114 3.87 -18.45 6.04
CA SER A 114 2.54 -18.48 6.68
C SER A 114 2.32 -17.30 7.64
N ASP A 115 3.41 -16.73 8.14
CA ASP A 115 3.38 -15.65 9.12
C ASP A 115 3.31 -14.26 8.45
N PHE A 116 3.54 -14.20 7.14
CA PHE A 116 3.42 -12.98 6.36
C PHE A 116 1.97 -12.80 5.88
N GLN A 117 1.36 -11.68 6.25
CA GLN A 117 0.05 -11.30 5.76
C GLN A 117 0.20 -10.15 4.76
N PRO A 118 -0.09 -10.39 3.47
CA PRO A 118 -0.10 -9.33 2.47
C PRO A 118 -1.04 -8.19 2.87
N SER A 119 -0.61 -6.96 2.65
CA SER A 119 -1.41 -5.77 2.94
C SER A 119 -1.03 -4.58 2.07
N VAL A 120 -1.90 -3.59 2.01
CA VAL A 120 -1.62 -2.26 1.44
C VAL A 120 -1.83 -1.24 2.54
N TRP A 121 -0.83 -0.39 2.73
CA TRP A 121 -0.93 0.77 3.62
C TRP A 121 -1.12 2.05 2.82
N ASP A 122 -1.94 2.96 3.31
CA ASP A 122 -2.26 4.20 2.62
C ASP A 122 -2.24 5.41 3.55
N SER A 123 -1.51 6.43 3.11
CA SER A 123 -1.44 7.74 3.74
C SER A 123 -2.27 8.70 2.91
N VAL A 124 -3.48 8.98 3.37
CA VAL A 124 -4.44 9.78 2.61
C VAL A 124 -4.44 11.22 3.12
N VAL A 125 -4.32 12.18 2.21
CA VAL A 125 -4.26 13.61 2.54
C VAL A 125 -5.38 14.35 1.82
N PRO A 126 -6.35 14.94 2.55
CA PRO A 126 -7.39 15.75 1.94
C PRO A 126 -6.82 17.06 1.38
N ILE A 127 -7.12 17.36 0.11
CA ILE A 127 -6.66 18.57 -0.57
C ILE A 127 -7.77 19.27 -1.35
N CYS A 128 -7.58 20.56 -1.64
CA CYS A 128 -8.59 21.38 -2.33
C CYS A 128 -8.57 21.24 -3.85
N THR A 129 -7.47 20.76 -4.44
CA THR A 129 -7.28 20.58 -5.90
C THR A 129 -6.11 19.64 -6.16
N THR A 130 -6.14 18.93 -7.28
CA THR A 130 -4.98 18.20 -7.84
C THR A 130 -4.10 19.13 -8.68
N ALA A 131 -2.89 18.67 -9.04
CA ALA A 131 -1.99 19.35 -9.99
C ALA A 131 -1.60 20.78 -9.59
N GLY A 132 -1.19 20.97 -8.33
CA GLY A 132 -0.72 22.25 -7.83
C GLY A 132 0.01 22.12 -6.49
N GLU A 133 0.27 23.24 -5.84
CA GLU A 133 1.07 23.27 -4.59
C GLU A 133 0.49 22.38 -3.48
N CYS A 134 -0.83 22.32 -3.33
CA CYS A 134 -1.46 21.46 -2.33
C CYS A 134 -1.24 19.97 -2.61
N ASP A 135 -1.17 19.58 -3.88
CA ASP A 135 -0.95 18.21 -4.32
C ASP A 135 0.52 17.80 -4.09
N PHE A 136 1.46 18.66 -4.50
CA PHE A 136 2.89 18.47 -4.26
C PHE A 136 3.23 18.37 -2.76
N GLN A 137 2.66 19.24 -1.94
CA GLN A 137 2.87 19.17 -0.49
C GLN A 137 2.20 17.94 0.15
N ALA A 138 1.03 17.53 -0.35
CA ALA A 138 0.37 16.31 0.13
C ALA A 138 1.22 15.06 -0.16
N GLU A 139 1.84 14.99 -1.34
CA GLU A 139 2.81 13.94 -1.69
C GLU A 139 3.97 13.88 -0.70
N GLU A 140 4.61 15.02 -0.41
CA GLU A 140 5.75 15.05 0.51
C GLU A 140 5.35 14.64 1.93
N VAL A 141 4.16 15.03 2.39
CA VAL A 141 3.68 14.60 3.71
C VAL A 141 3.33 13.11 3.74
N ALA A 142 2.72 12.57 2.68
CA ALA A 142 2.43 11.14 2.59
C ALA A 142 3.72 10.32 2.64
N LYS A 143 4.76 10.73 1.89
CA LYS A 143 6.10 10.11 1.94
C LYS A 143 6.73 10.19 3.33
N GLN A 144 6.54 11.29 4.05
CA GLN A 144 7.08 11.45 5.40
C GLN A 144 6.36 10.56 6.41
N SER A 145 5.03 10.46 6.31
CA SER A 145 4.20 9.62 7.18
C SER A 145 4.65 8.16 7.15
N PHE A 146 5.02 7.66 5.97
CA PHE A 146 5.58 6.32 5.84
C PHE A 146 6.93 6.15 6.52
N ARG A 147 7.84 7.12 6.43
CA ARG A 147 9.13 7.06 7.14
C ARG A 147 8.96 6.96 8.65
N ASP A 148 7.94 7.62 9.21
CA ASP A 148 7.71 7.68 10.65
C ASP A 148 6.84 6.53 11.19
N VAL A 149 5.97 5.96 10.35
CA VAL A 149 5.00 4.91 10.73
C VAL A 149 5.43 3.49 10.32
N LEU A 150 6.08 3.28 9.16
CA LEU A 150 6.54 1.94 8.74
C LEU A 150 7.45 1.25 9.76
N PRO A 151 8.41 1.92 10.41
CA PRO A 151 9.27 1.26 11.40
C PRO A 151 8.52 0.72 12.62
N LYS A 152 7.29 1.20 12.85
CA LYS A 152 6.43 0.78 13.98
C LYS A 152 5.30 -0.16 13.55
N ALA A 153 4.83 -0.06 12.31
CA ALA A 153 3.77 -0.92 11.76
C ALA A 153 4.32 -2.22 11.14
N ILE A 154 5.57 -2.21 10.64
CA ILE A 154 6.28 -3.39 10.10
C ILE A 154 7.23 -4.00 11.12
N THR A 155 6.98 -3.82 12.41
CA THR A 155 7.47 -4.80 13.40
C THR A 155 6.67 -6.09 13.25
N CYS A 156 6.72 -6.70 12.06
CA CYS A 156 6.57 -8.14 11.93
C CYS A 156 7.71 -8.73 12.74
N SER A 157 7.31 -9.46 13.77
CA SER A 157 8.05 -9.77 14.97
C SER A 157 9.13 -10.84 14.79
N GLN A 158 9.89 -10.82 13.69
CA GLN A 158 11.04 -11.72 13.51
C GLN A 158 12.13 -11.02 12.68
N TYR A 159 13.02 -10.28 13.35
CA TYR A 159 14.31 -9.97 12.75
C TYR A 159 15.07 -11.29 12.57
N GLY A 160 15.40 -11.65 11.33
CA GLY A 160 16.24 -12.81 11.00
C GLY A 160 17.64 -12.37 10.57
N CYS A 161 18.62 -13.27 10.66
CA CYS A 161 19.93 -13.03 10.06
C CYS A 161 19.81 -12.96 8.53
N GLU A 162 20.28 -11.88 7.89
CA GLU A 162 20.28 -11.72 6.43
C GLU A 162 21.04 -12.84 5.70
N SER A 163 22.01 -13.49 6.36
CA SER A 163 22.80 -14.57 5.76
C SER A 163 22.20 -15.97 5.93
N CYS A 164 21.42 -16.22 6.98
CA CYS A 164 20.98 -17.59 7.30
C CYS A 164 19.52 -17.73 7.75
N GLY A 165 18.76 -16.63 7.83
CA GLY A 165 17.33 -16.63 8.18
C GLY A 165 17.01 -17.01 9.63
N ILE A 166 17.99 -17.35 10.47
CA ILE A 166 17.78 -17.73 11.87
C ILE A 166 17.33 -16.50 12.67
N VAL A 167 16.31 -16.68 13.52
CA VAL A 167 15.65 -15.61 14.31
C VAL A 167 16.09 -15.63 15.78
N LYS A 168 16.73 -16.71 16.23
CA LYS A 168 17.15 -16.89 17.64
C LYS A 168 18.49 -16.19 17.91
N ASN A 169 18.55 -15.35 18.95
CA ASN A 169 19.76 -14.63 19.39
C ASN A 169 20.41 -13.73 18.31
N VAL A 170 19.61 -13.14 17.41
CA VAL A 170 20.15 -12.22 16.41
C VAL A 170 20.44 -10.84 17.01
N LYS A 171 21.54 -10.22 16.56
CA LYS A 171 21.85 -8.81 16.84
C LYS A 171 21.53 -7.98 15.60
N ARG A 172 21.06 -6.75 15.81
CA ARG A 172 20.82 -5.78 14.73
C ARG A 172 22.13 -5.53 13.98
N CYS A 173 22.13 -5.72 12.66
CA CYS A 173 23.30 -5.43 11.83
C CYS A 173 23.60 -3.92 11.90
N ALA A 174 24.85 -3.55 12.22
CA ALA A 174 25.31 -2.16 12.21
C ALA A 174 25.82 -1.72 10.81
N GLY A 175 25.56 -2.54 9.78
CA GLY A 175 26.08 -2.37 8.43
C GLY A 175 27.54 -2.83 8.28
N CYS A 176 27.91 -3.23 7.06
CA CYS A 176 29.30 -3.47 6.70
C CYS A 176 30.06 -2.13 6.69
N LYS A 177 30.95 -1.91 7.67
CA LYS A 177 31.93 -0.83 7.58
C LYS A 177 32.94 -1.18 6.50
N ARG A 178 32.92 -0.45 5.38
CA ARG A 178 34.03 -0.49 4.42
C ARG A 178 35.31 -0.14 5.18
N ILE A 179 36.22 -1.10 5.27
CA ILE A 179 37.60 -0.87 5.69
C ILE A 179 38.28 -0.23 4.47
N TRP A 180 38.66 1.04 4.60
CA TRP A 180 39.51 1.72 3.62
C TRP A 180 40.98 1.38 3.90
#